data_AF-A0A800F9Y0-F1
#
_entry.id   AF-A0A800F9Y0-F1
#
_cell.length_a   1.000
_cell.length_b   1.000
_cell.length_c   1.000
_cell.angle_alpha   90.00
_cell.angle_beta   90.00
_cell.angle_gamma   90.00
#
_symmetry.space_group_name_H-M   'P 1'
#
loop_
_entity.id
_entity.type
_entity.pdbx_description
1 polymer ?
#
loop_
_entity_poly.entity_id
_entity_poly.type
_entity_poly.pdbx_seq_one_letter_code
_entity_poly.pdbx_strand_id
1 'polypeptide(L)'
;MIRTSVLSLLVLGLVLPHVLLAATEASAAEVTILVPGSRDGRDACKAAAEAGGDHVRCERHLSKALAVASELLNAGGAMTLTVRLAAGDYLGDMDGGLYELPLFDNQQADLVFEGGYDASFGARDPWGTPTRFVTIEGRGGPYWVVARKTRTRSLVIDGIVWDMAGSNKYDAKSNSLKKGASSTNKFIKFNYWELSQLTFVNNVFMNGPHRVTETLVRAADPAMTIVYENNVFLNNVIPIKLDTGRYRNKPKQILVRRNSFLLNWAYNPDPTTGSPGTLDIGSRDAAEEVLIEENLFYANFGGAIQIAPDNAPKVSIRNNNFVGNGLLHGNADSEAAAIISVRSSGLQPLNGLDYIEDITDMTSGDGTGNVSINPGVGISMASSAQTADSGSVQATDSWENAVR
;
A
#
# COMPACT_ATOMS: atom_id res chain seq x y z
N MET A 1 -70.31 49.94 -13.62
CA MET A 1 -69.72 50.45 -14.87
C MET A 1 -68.22 50.22 -14.77
N ILE A 2 -67.59 49.56 -15.78
CA ILE A 2 -66.15 49.21 -15.92
C ILE A 2 -65.69 48.04 -15.00
N ARG A 3 -65.64 46.77 -15.41
CA ARG A 3 -64.72 45.99 -16.31
C ARG A 3 -63.25 45.96 -15.89
N THR A 4 -62.75 44.77 -15.53
CA THR A 4 -61.36 44.36 -15.81
C THR A 4 -61.31 42.85 -16.04
N SER A 5 -60.71 42.46 -17.16
CA SER A 5 -60.72 41.12 -17.76
C SER A 5 -59.55 40.27 -17.27
N VAL A 6 -59.79 38.97 -17.10
CA VAL A 6 -58.78 37.92 -16.93
C VAL A 6 -58.39 37.41 -18.32
N LEU A 7 -57.09 37.42 -18.64
CA LEU A 7 -56.54 36.85 -19.87
C LEU A 7 -55.81 35.55 -19.50
N SER A 8 -56.45 34.41 -19.78
CA SER A 8 -55.81 33.10 -19.67
C SER A 8 -55.08 32.75 -20.96
N LEU A 9 -53.76 32.58 -20.88
CA LEU A 9 -52.90 32.15 -21.97
C LEU A 9 -52.96 30.61 -22.08
N LEU A 10 -53.45 30.11 -23.21
CA LEU A 10 -53.53 28.68 -23.52
C LEU A 10 -52.18 28.25 -24.14
N VAL A 11 -51.39 27.44 -23.44
CA VAL A 11 -50.16 26.83 -23.97
C VAL A 11 -50.50 25.43 -24.46
N LEU A 12 -50.43 25.21 -25.78
CA LEU A 12 -50.56 23.88 -26.40
C LEU A 12 -49.33 23.03 -26.07
N GLY A 13 -49.54 21.90 -25.40
CA GLY A 13 -48.53 20.88 -25.15
C GLY A 13 -48.27 20.00 -26.39
N LEU A 14 -47.04 20.02 -26.87
CA LEU A 14 -46.50 19.05 -27.82
C LEU A 14 -45.86 17.90 -27.01
N VAL A 15 -46.50 16.73 -27.01
CA VAL A 15 -45.97 15.51 -26.38
C VAL A 15 -45.03 14.84 -27.38
N LEU A 16 -43.72 14.93 -27.14
CA LEU A 16 -42.70 14.13 -27.82
C LEU A 16 -42.60 12.75 -27.13
N PRO A 17 -42.66 11.64 -27.87
CA PRO A 17 -42.48 10.31 -27.28
C PRO A 17 -41.02 10.17 -26.82
N HIS A 18 -40.83 10.06 -25.49
CA HIS A 18 -39.58 9.63 -24.90
C HIS A 18 -39.38 8.14 -25.23
N VAL A 19 -38.57 7.87 -26.24
CA VAL A 19 -37.96 6.55 -26.39
C VAL A 19 -36.92 6.43 -25.29
N LEU A 20 -37.33 5.89 -24.14
CA LEU A 20 -36.41 5.42 -23.11
C LEU A 20 -35.67 4.21 -23.70
N LEU A 21 -34.47 4.43 -24.25
CA LEU A 21 -33.50 3.35 -24.41
C LEU A 21 -33.06 2.99 -22.99
N ALA A 22 -33.67 1.97 -22.40
CA ALA A 22 -33.11 1.30 -21.26
C ALA A 22 -31.78 0.68 -21.71
N ALA A 23 -30.67 1.36 -21.41
CA ALA A 23 -29.36 0.74 -21.47
C ALA A 23 -29.39 -0.43 -20.48
N THR A 24 -29.50 -1.64 -21.01
CA THR A 24 -29.21 -2.85 -20.25
C THR A 24 -27.73 -2.76 -19.92
N GLU A 25 -27.40 -2.41 -18.68
CA GLU A 25 -26.05 -2.59 -18.16
C GLU A 25 -25.75 -4.09 -18.29
N ALA A 26 -24.96 -4.44 -19.30
CA ALA A 26 -24.45 -5.78 -19.43
C ALA A 26 -23.69 -6.08 -18.14
N SER A 27 -24.17 -7.07 -17.37
CA SER A 27 -23.48 -7.56 -16.19
C SER A 27 -22.02 -7.80 -16.54
N ALA A 28 -21.10 -7.10 -15.87
CA ALA A 28 -19.68 -7.30 -16.08
C ALA A 28 -19.36 -8.79 -15.87
N ALA A 29 -18.53 -9.36 -16.75
CA ALA A 29 -18.16 -10.76 -16.62
C ALA A 29 -17.31 -10.95 -15.36
N GLU A 30 -17.60 -11.95 -14.54
CA GLU A 30 -16.78 -12.31 -13.39
C GLU A 30 -16.01 -13.59 -13.67
N VAL A 31 -14.70 -13.57 -13.42
CA VAL A 31 -13.83 -14.73 -13.57
C VAL A 31 -12.92 -14.85 -12.36
N THR A 32 -12.78 -16.06 -11.83
CA THR A 32 -11.90 -16.38 -10.70
C THR A 32 -10.84 -17.37 -11.12
N ILE A 33 -9.58 -17.13 -10.71
CA ILE A 33 -8.47 -18.06 -10.86
C ILE A 33 -7.96 -18.42 -9.46
N LEU A 34 -8.05 -19.69 -9.10
CA LEU A 34 -7.56 -20.26 -7.85
C LEU A 34 -6.10 -20.70 -8.03
N VAL A 35 -5.25 -20.40 -7.06
CA VAL A 35 -3.84 -20.79 -7.05
C VAL A 35 -3.49 -21.42 -5.70
N PRO A 36 -3.17 -22.73 -5.65
CA PRO A 36 -2.86 -23.39 -4.39
C PRO A 36 -1.49 -22.94 -3.87
N GLY A 37 -1.34 -22.82 -2.55
CA GLY A 37 -0.09 -22.44 -1.89
C GLY A 37 0.88 -23.61 -1.68
N SER A 38 0.46 -24.83 -1.97
CA SER A 38 1.28 -26.04 -1.85
C SER A 38 0.93 -27.09 -2.91
N ARG A 39 1.78 -28.11 -3.04
CA ARG A 39 1.51 -29.25 -3.93
C ARG A 39 0.26 -30.04 -3.50
N ASP A 40 0.04 -30.15 -2.20
CA ASP A 40 -1.06 -30.95 -1.62
C ASP A 40 -2.41 -30.23 -1.79
N GLY A 41 -2.41 -28.89 -1.85
CA GLY A 41 -3.62 -28.10 -2.14
C GLY A 41 -4.11 -28.16 -3.60
N ARG A 42 -3.39 -28.84 -4.51
CA ARG A 42 -3.72 -28.84 -5.95
C ARG A 42 -5.01 -29.57 -6.27
N ASP A 43 -5.28 -30.69 -5.62
CA ASP A 43 -6.49 -31.45 -5.91
C ASP A 43 -7.72 -30.78 -5.29
N ALA A 44 -7.56 -30.14 -4.13
CA ALA A 44 -8.58 -29.27 -3.54
C ALA A 44 -8.89 -28.06 -4.45
N CYS A 45 -7.87 -27.43 -5.03
CA CYS A 45 -8.02 -26.35 -6.00
C CYS A 45 -8.82 -26.77 -7.25
N LYS A 46 -8.53 -27.95 -7.81
CA LYS A 46 -9.31 -28.49 -8.95
C LYS A 46 -10.75 -28.75 -8.55
N ALA A 47 -10.98 -29.40 -7.41
CA ALA A 47 -12.33 -29.68 -6.92
C ALA A 47 -13.14 -28.39 -6.71
N ALA A 48 -12.50 -27.34 -6.16
CA ALA A 48 -13.11 -26.02 -6.01
C ALA A 48 -13.42 -25.35 -7.36
N ALA A 49 -12.56 -25.49 -8.37
CA ALA A 49 -12.82 -24.99 -9.72
C ALA A 49 -13.95 -25.75 -10.41
N GLU A 50 -13.99 -27.08 -10.32
CA GLU A 50 -15.08 -27.91 -10.84
C GLU A 50 -16.43 -27.55 -10.20
N ALA A 51 -16.45 -27.28 -8.89
CA ALA A 51 -17.64 -26.82 -8.18
C ALA A 51 -18.07 -25.40 -8.59
N GLY A 52 -17.13 -24.55 -9.02
CA GLY A 52 -17.38 -23.16 -9.45
C GLY A 52 -17.82 -23.00 -10.92
N GLY A 53 -17.75 -24.06 -11.73
CA GLY A 53 -18.13 -24.05 -13.14
C GLY A 53 -17.20 -23.22 -14.03
N ASP A 54 -17.68 -22.80 -15.21
CA ASP A 54 -16.86 -22.20 -16.27
C ASP A 54 -16.19 -20.86 -15.91
N HIS A 55 -16.66 -20.20 -14.85
CA HIS A 55 -16.15 -18.93 -14.36
C HIS A 55 -15.00 -19.08 -13.36
N VAL A 56 -14.69 -20.30 -12.90
CA VAL A 56 -13.64 -20.58 -11.94
C VAL A 56 -12.60 -21.50 -12.55
N ARG A 57 -11.34 -21.11 -12.50
CA ARG A 57 -10.21 -21.87 -13.02
C ARG A 57 -9.25 -22.19 -11.90
N CYS A 58 -8.61 -23.35 -11.95
CA CYS A 58 -7.50 -23.69 -11.04
C CYS A 58 -6.19 -23.70 -11.83
N GLU A 59 -5.21 -22.92 -11.38
CA GLU A 59 -3.87 -22.89 -11.96
C GLU A 59 -2.83 -23.34 -10.95
N ARG A 60 -1.89 -24.18 -11.40
CA ARG A 60 -0.92 -24.84 -10.50
C ARG A 60 0.12 -23.89 -9.91
N HIS A 61 0.37 -22.78 -10.60
CA HIS A 61 1.41 -21.82 -10.29
C HIS A 61 0.89 -20.41 -10.53
N LEU A 62 1.28 -19.46 -9.69
CA LEU A 62 0.87 -18.06 -9.80
C LEU A 62 1.24 -17.47 -11.17
N SER A 63 2.42 -17.74 -11.69
CA SER A 63 2.87 -17.18 -12.98
C SER A 63 2.03 -17.66 -14.16
N LYS A 64 1.50 -18.90 -14.08
CA LYS A 64 0.54 -19.40 -15.06
C LYS A 64 -0.83 -18.73 -14.89
N ALA A 65 -1.28 -18.55 -13.65
CA ALA A 65 -2.49 -17.78 -13.35
C ALA A 65 -2.42 -16.34 -13.89
N LEU A 66 -1.28 -15.68 -13.72
CA LEU A 66 -1.04 -14.34 -14.24
C LEU A 66 -1.09 -14.30 -15.77
N ALA A 67 -0.50 -15.28 -16.46
CA ALA A 67 -0.57 -15.38 -17.93
C ALA A 67 -2.01 -15.56 -18.41
N VAL A 68 -2.77 -16.47 -17.78
CA VAL A 68 -4.20 -16.68 -18.10
C VAL A 68 -5.03 -15.42 -17.80
N ALA A 69 -4.75 -14.74 -16.68
CA ALA A 69 -5.41 -13.49 -16.34
C ALA A 69 -5.18 -12.41 -17.41
N SER A 70 -3.96 -12.29 -17.93
CA SER A 70 -3.62 -11.36 -19.01
C SER A 70 -4.36 -11.68 -20.30
N GLU A 71 -4.41 -12.96 -20.70
CA GLU A 71 -5.15 -13.39 -21.88
C GLU A 71 -6.65 -13.04 -21.77
N LEU A 72 -7.26 -13.32 -20.63
CA LEU A 72 -8.69 -13.05 -20.38
C LEU A 72 -8.99 -11.55 -20.35
N LEU A 73 -8.19 -10.77 -19.61
CA LEU A 73 -8.37 -9.32 -19.52
C LEU A 73 -8.18 -8.64 -20.88
N ASN A 74 -7.18 -9.06 -21.65
CA ASN A 74 -6.86 -8.47 -22.95
C ASN A 74 -7.85 -8.86 -24.06
N ALA A 75 -8.74 -9.82 -23.82
CA ALA A 75 -9.85 -10.10 -24.73
C ALA A 75 -10.86 -8.93 -24.81
N GLY A 76 -10.82 -8.01 -23.84
CA GLY A 76 -11.63 -6.80 -23.81
C GLY A 76 -12.97 -6.97 -23.10
N GLY A 77 -13.72 -5.88 -23.01
CA GLY A 77 -15.00 -5.80 -22.30
C GLY A 77 -14.85 -5.52 -20.81
N ALA A 78 -15.94 -5.08 -20.20
CA ALA A 78 -16.02 -4.88 -18.75
C ALA A 78 -16.04 -6.23 -18.03
N MET A 79 -15.09 -6.45 -17.14
CA MET A 79 -14.99 -7.66 -16.33
C MET A 79 -14.29 -7.42 -15.00
N THR A 80 -14.51 -8.33 -14.07
CA THR A 80 -13.74 -8.43 -12.82
C THR A 80 -13.03 -9.78 -12.81
N LEU A 81 -11.70 -9.75 -12.80
CA LEU A 81 -10.88 -10.94 -12.68
C LEU A 81 -10.25 -11.00 -11.29
N THR A 82 -10.55 -12.08 -10.56
CA THR A 82 -10.01 -12.30 -9.20
C THR A 82 -9.04 -13.47 -9.21
N VAL A 83 -7.81 -13.25 -8.73
CA VAL A 83 -6.84 -14.30 -8.44
C VAL A 83 -6.87 -14.59 -6.94
N ARG A 84 -7.38 -15.76 -6.56
CA ARG A 84 -7.45 -16.22 -5.16
C ARG A 84 -6.24 -17.10 -4.85
N LEU A 85 -5.56 -16.77 -3.78
CA LEU A 85 -4.34 -17.43 -3.32
C LEU A 85 -4.62 -18.15 -2.01
N ALA A 86 -4.35 -19.44 -1.98
CA ALA A 86 -4.40 -20.21 -0.74
C ALA A 86 -3.21 -19.87 0.18
N ALA A 87 -3.31 -20.28 1.44
CA ALA A 87 -2.26 -20.16 2.41
C ALA A 87 -1.02 -20.95 1.98
N GLY A 88 0.15 -20.39 2.26
CA GLY A 88 1.44 -20.98 1.89
C GLY A 88 2.47 -19.94 1.46
N ASP A 89 3.69 -20.42 1.22
CA ASP A 89 4.82 -19.60 0.79
C ASP A 89 4.95 -19.63 -0.74
N TYR A 90 4.95 -18.45 -1.35
CA TYR A 90 5.05 -18.21 -2.79
C TYR A 90 6.46 -17.66 -3.09
N LEU A 91 7.31 -18.53 -3.66
CA LEU A 91 8.77 -18.32 -3.75
C LEU A 91 9.25 -17.67 -5.05
N GLY A 92 8.35 -17.23 -5.94
CA GLY A 92 8.72 -16.68 -7.25
C GLY A 92 8.86 -17.72 -8.36
N ASP A 93 9.14 -17.23 -9.56
CA ASP A 93 9.54 -18.07 -10.69
C ASP A 93 10.90 -18.72 -10.42
N MET A 94 10.98 -20.05 -10.58
CA MET A 94 12.19 -20.84 -10.32
C MET A 94 12.81 -20.58 -8.93
N ASP A 95 11.96 -20.32 -7.92
CA ASP A 95 12.37 -19.98 -6.55
C ASP A 95 13.25 -18.71 -6.47
N GLY A 96 13.23 -17.86 -7.50
CA GLY A 96 14.04 -16.64 -7.56
C GLY A 96 13.53 -15.49 -6.69
N GLY A 97 12.34 -15.61 -6.09
CA GLY A 97 11.69 -14.54 -5.32
C GLY A 97 11.16 -13.38 -6.17
N LEU A 98 10.98 -13.57 -7.48
CA LEU A 98 10.43 -12.59 -8.41
C LEU A 98 9.24 -13.18 -9.18
N TYR A 99 8.29 -12.31 -9.54
CA TYR A 99 7.17 -12.56 -10.42
C TYR A 99 7.11 -11.44 -11.46
N GLU A 100 7.19 -11.82 -12.73
CA GLU A 100 6.89 -10.90 -13.82
C GLU A 100 5.38 -10.87 -14.04
N LEU A 101 4.79 -9.70 -13.83
CA LEU A 101 3.37 -9.50 -14.11
C LEU A 101 3.24 -9.16 -15.60
N PRO A 102 2.47 -9.94 -16.37
CA PRO A 102 2.30 -9.72 -17.81
C PRO A 102 1.56 -8.40 -18.10
N LEU A 103 1.47 -8.06 -19.38
CA LEU A 103 0.72 -6.88 -19.82
C LEU A 103 -0.78 -7.13 -19.64
N PHE A 104 -1.42 -6.32 -18.80
CA PHE A 104 -2.88 -6.17 -18.76
C PHE A 104 -3.23 -4.88 -19.48
N ASP A 105 -4.02 -4.95 -20.55
CA ASP A 105 -4.38 -3.82 -21.40
C ASP A 105 -5.89 -3.76 -21.63
N ASN A 106 -6.63 -3.51 -20.55
CA ASN A 106 -8.07 -3.35 -20.57
C ASN A 106 -8.54 -2.37 -19.50
N GLN A 107 -8.71 -1.10 -19.89
CA GLN A 107 -9.13 0.00 -19.01
C GLN A 107 -10.57 -0.14 -18.46
N GLN A 108 -11.34 -1.14 -18.89
CA GLN A 108 -12.70 -1.42 -18.37
C GLN A 108 -12.71 -2.48 -17.27
N ALA A 109 -11.60 -3.19 -17.07
CA ALA A 109 -11.55 -4.36 -16.20
C ALA A 109 -10.94 -4.09 -14.82
N ASP A 110 -11.47 -4.80 -13.82
CA ASP A 110 -10.92 -4.85 -12.47
C ASP A 110 -10.05 -6.09 -12.30
N LEU A 111 -8.89 -5.91 -11.68
CA LEU A 111 -8.00 -7.00 -11.30
C LEU A 111 -7.86 -7.03 -9.77
N VAL A 112 -8.18 -8.18 -9.18
CA VAL A 112 -8.17 -8.38 -7.73
C VAL A 112 -7.23 -9.55 -7.41
N PHE A 113 -6.32 -9.34 -6.47
CA PHE A 113 -5.53 -10.41 -5.85
C PHE A 113 -5.98 -10.57 -4.41
N GLU A 114 -6.47 -11.76 -4.06
CA GLU A 114 -6.94 -12.09 -2.71
C GLU A 114 -6.10 -13.21 -2.13
N GLY A 115 -5.30 -12.88 -1.12
CA GLY A 115 -4.69 -13.86 -0.21
C GLY A 115 -5.62 -14.21 0.94
N GLY A 116 -5.19 -15.20 1.73
CA GLY A 116 -5.89 -15.57 2.95
C GLY A 116 -6.85 -16.75 2.80
N TYR A 117 -6.84 -17.51 1.71
CA TYR A 117 -7.71 -18.68 1.60
C TYR A 117 -7.09 -19.90 2.27
N ASP A 118 -7.90 -20.76 2.87
CA ASP A 118 -7.41 -22.09 3.26
C ASP A 118 -7.05 -22.95 2.03
N ALA A 119 -6.45 -24.12 2.26
CA ALA A 119 -6.05 -25.03 1.17
C ALA A 119 -7.23 -25.54 0.32
N SER A 120 -8.46 -25.46 0.82
CA SER A 120 -9.69 -25.86 0.14
C SER A 120 -10.41 -24.72 -0.58
N PHE A 121 -9.95 -23.47 -0.39
CA PHE A 121 -10.67 -22.25 -0.80
C PHE A 121 -12.08 -22.13 -0.20
N GLY A 122 -12.36 -22.87 0.88
CA GLY A 122 -13.67 -22.91 1.53
C GLY A 122 -13.89 -21.77 2.52
N ALA A 123 -12.82 -21.32 3.19
CA ALA A 123 -12.82 -20.15 4.05
C ALA A 123 -11.70 -19.18 3.68
N ARG A 124 -11.92 -17.90 4.02
CA ARG A 124 -10.93 -16.83 3.88
C ARG A 124 -10.69 -16.15 5.23
N ASP A 125 -9.45 -16.15 5.67
CA ASP A 125 -8.94 -15.38 6.80
C ASP A 125 -7.54 -14.85 6.46
N PRO A 126 -7.41 -13.57 6.06
CA PRO A 126 -6.12 -12.96 5.70
C PRO A 126 -5.06 -13.02 6.79
N TRP A 127 -5.47 -13.11 8.05
CA TRP A 127 -4.57 -13.10 9.21
C TRP A 127 -4.30 -14.50 9.74
N GLY A 128 -5.32 -15.36 9.79
CA GLY A 128 -5.22 -16.74 10.26
C GLY A 128 -4.69 -17.75 9.23
N THR A 129 -4.85 -17.47 7.94
CA THR A 129 -4.43 -18.36 6.83
C THR A 129 -3.52 -17.63 5.84
N PRO A 130 -2.32 -17.21 6.25
CA PRO A 130 -1.52 -16.24 5.49
C PRO A 130 -1.03 -16.79 4.14
N THR A 131 -1.26 -16.01 3.08
CA THR A 131 -0.59 -16.13 1.79
C THR A 131 0.69 -15.30 1.85
N ARG A 132 1.86 -15.94 1.78
CA ARG A 132 3.15 -15.30 2.02
C ARG A 132 4.01 -15.25 0.76
N PHE A 133 4.43 -14.07 0.35
CA PHE A 133 5.50 -13.91 -0.64
C PHE A 133 6.81 -13.73 0.11
N VAL A 134 7.76 -14.65 -0.13
CA VAL A 134 9.04 -14.72 0.59
C VAL A 134 10.22 -14.59 -0.39
N THR A 135 11.26 -13.85 0.00
CA THR A 135 12.44 -13.60 -0.84
C THR A 135 13.54 -14.60 -0.54
N ILE A 136 14.45 -14.74 -1.52
CA ILE A 136 15.73 -15.42 -1.35
C ILE A 136 16.88 -14.41 -1.23
N GLU A 137 18.01 -14.88 -0.71
CA GLU A 137 19.24 -14.10 -0.63
C GLU A 137 19.69 -13.67 -2.04
N GLY A 138 20.17 -12.43 -2.16
CA GLY A 138 20.74 -11.94 -3.42
C GLY A 138 19.74 -11.69 -4.54
N ARG A 139 18.43 -11.70 -4.25
CA ARG A 139 17.37 -11.41 -5.23
C ARG A 139 17.68 -10.16 -6.06
N GLY A 140 17.71 -10.34 -7.38
CA GLY A 140 18.16 -9.33 -8.36
C GLY A 140 17.15 -8.24 -8.72
N GLY A 141 15.90 -8.30 -8.25
CA GLY A 141 14.85 -7.34 -8.62
C GLY A 141 13.69 -7.27 -7.62
N PRO A 142 12.66 -6.45 -7.91
CA PRO A 142 11.44 -6.38 -7.10
C PRO A 142 10.65 -7.70 -7.05
N TYR A 143 9.72 -7.86 -6.10
CA TYR A 143 8.83 -9.04 -6.09
C TYR A 143 7.99 -9.06 -7.34
N TRP A 144 7.22 -7.99 -7.56
CA TRP A 144 6.34 -7.88 -8.69
C TRP A 144 6.87 -6.81 -9.61
N VAL A 145 7.21 -7.23 -10.83
CA VAL A 145 7.61 -6.31 -11.90
C VAL A 145 6.49 -6.31 -12.93
N VAL A 146 5.70 -5.24 -12.92
CA VAL A 146 4.57 -5.09 -13.84
C VAL A 146 5.08 -4.75 -15.23
N ALA A 147 4.55 -5.40 -16.26
CA ALA A 147 4.85 -5.03 -17.64
C ALA A 147 4.57 -3.54 -17.92
N ARG A 148 5.37 -2.92 -18.78
CA ARG A 148 5.15 -1.53 -19.19
C ARG A 148 3.85 -1.42 -20.00
N LYS A 149 3.21 -0.25 -19.94
CA LYS A 149 1.94 0.07 -20.64
C LYS A 149 0.73 -0.72 -20.13
N THR A 150 0.83 -1.26 -18.91
CA THR A 150 -0.31 -1.90 -18.25
C THR A 150 -1.38 -0.87 -17.92
N ARG A 151 -2.63 -1.22 -18.23
CA ARG A 151 -3.85 -0.40 -18.17
C ARG A 151 -5.01 -1.26 -17.66
N THR A 152 -5.56 -0.92 -16.50
CA THR A 152 -6.78 -1.55 -15.95
C THR A 152 -7.67 -0.50 -15.30
N ARG A 153 -8.96 -0.76 -15.11
CA ARG A 153 -9.84 0.16 -14.36
C ARG A 153 -9.40 0.22 -12.90
N SER A 154 -9.25 -0.92 -12.25
CA SER A 154 -8.75 -0.98 -10.88
C SER A 154 -7.76 -2.11 -10.66
N LEU A 155 -7.01 -1.98 -9.57
CA LEU A 155 -6.19 -3.02 -8.98
C LEU A 155 -6.45 -3.07 -7.47
N VAL A 156 -6.80 -4.24 -6.97
CA VAL A 156 -6.93 -4.53 -5.53
C VAL A 156 -5.93 -5.61 -5.14
N ILE A 157 -5.17 -5.35 -4.08
CA ILE A 157 -4.24 -6.29 -3.45
C ILE A 157 -4.71 -6.46 -2.01
N ASP A 158 -5.32 -7.61 -1.72
CA ASP A 158 -6.00 -7.90 -0.45
C ASP A 158 -5.39 -9.13 0.24
N GLY A 159 -4.98 -8.98 1.51
CA GLY A 159 -4.71 -10.13 2.37
C GLY A 159 -3.42 -10.88 2.09
N ILE A 160 -2.39 -10.19 1.60
CA ILE A 160 -1.09 -10.78 1.29
C ILE A 160 -0.04 -10.35 2.31
N VAL A 161 0.74 -11.33 2.79
CA VAL A 161 1.94 -11.10 3.59
C VAL A 161 3.13 -11.05 2.66
N TRP A 162 3.88 -9.95 2.73
CA TRP A 162 5.08 -9.73 1.95
C TRP A 162 6.27 -9.65 2.89
N ASP A 163 7.20 -10.59 2.78
CA ASP A 163 8.34 -10.70 3.70
C ASP A 163 9.66 -10.67 2.94
N MET A 164 10.46 -9.61 3.14
CA MET A 164 11.76 -9.44 2.50
C MET A 164 12.97 -9.92 3.32
N ALA A 165 12.74 -10.60 4.45
CA ALA A 165 13.81 -11.03 5.34
C ALA A 165 14.93 -11.80 4.62
N GLY A 166 14.58 -12.72 3.71
CA GLY A 166 15.55 -13.54 2.99
C GLY A 166 16.50 -12.73 2.09
N SER A 167 16.11 -11.53 1.66
CA SER A 167 16.92 -10.66 0.80
C SER A 167 17.79 -9.65 1.56
N ASN A 168 17.74 -9.68 2.89
CA ASN A 168 18.46 -8.75 3.75
C ASN A 168 19.73 -9.38 4.31
N LYS A 169 20.72 -8.53 4.55
CA LYS A 169 21.88 -8.88 5.37
C LYS A 169 21.72 -8.25 6.73
N TYR A 170 22.04 -9.02 7.75
CA TYR A 170 22.04 -8.57 9.13
C TYR A 170 23.47 -8.63 9.67
N ASP A 171 23.79 -7.74 10.61
CA ASP A 171 25.02 -7.85 11.36
C ASP A 171 24.94 -9.06 12.29
N ALA A 172 25.91 -9.97 12.20
CA ALA A 172 25.90 -11.19 13.00
C ALA A 172 26.06 -10.94 14.50
N LYS A 173 26.58 -9.78 14.93
CA LYS A 173 26.80 -9.45 16.34
C LYS A 173 25.63 -8.67 16.94
N SER A 174 25.07 -7.72 16.18
CA SER A 174 24.00 -6.84 16.68
C SER A 174 22.61 -7.21 16.17
N ASN A 175 22.50 -8.17 15.26
CA ASN A 175 21.28 -8.51 14.51
C ASN A 175 20.63 -7.31 13.79
N SER A 176 21.36 -6.22 13.61
CA SER A 176 20.86 -5.01 12.95
C SER A 176 20.90 -5.18 11.43
N LEU A 177 19.92 -4.60 10.73
CA LEU A 177 19.88 -4.59 9.26
C LEU A 177 21.10 -3.85 8.69
N LYS A 178 21.90 -4.53 7.85
CA LYS A 178 23.04 -3.93 7.13
C LYS A 178 22.56 -3.28 5.83
N LYS A 179 21.96 -2.10 5.93
CA LYS A 179 21.40 -1.37 4.78
C LYS A 179 22.30 -1.35 3.53
N GLY A 180 23.60 -1.03 3.68
CA GLY A 180 24.54 -0.95 2.56
C GLY A 180 24.91 -2.30 1.91
N ALA A 181 24.52 -3.40 2.54
CA ALA A 181 24.78 -4.77 2.08
C ALA A 181 23.48 -5.57 1.80
N SER A 182 22.31 -5.05 2.20
CA SER A 182 20.98 -5.60 1.90
C SER A 182 20.51 -5.18 0.51
N SER A 183 19.50 -5.89 -0.02
CA SER A 183 18.87 -5.53 -1.30
C SER A 183 18.29 -4.11 -1.27
N THR A 184 18.32 -3.39 -2.39
CA THR A 184 17.62 -2.10 -2.55
C THR A 184 16.33 -2.24 -3.36
N ASN A 185 15.93 -3.48 -3.65
CA ASN A 185 14.78 -3.80 -4.46
C ASN A 185 13.47 -3.62 -3.67
N LYS A 186 12.51 -2.96 -4.32
CA LYS A 186 11.16 -2.69 -3.80
C LYS A 186 10.31 -3.96 -3.77
N PHE A 187 9.15 -3.91 -3.12
CA PHE A 187 8.16 -4.99 -3.23
C PHE A 187 7.56 -4.98 -4.62
N ILE A 188 6.89 -3.90 -4.97
CA ILE A 188 6.16 -3.81 -6.23
C ILE A 188 6.74 -2.67 -7.05
N LYS A 189 7.02 -2.95 -8.32
CA LYS A 189 7.38 -1.96 -9.34
C LYS A 189 6.27 -1.87 -10.37
N PHE A 190 5.42 -0.85 -10.20
CA PHE A 190 4.25 -0.59 -11.04
C PHE A 190 4.55 -0.19 -12.48
N ASN A 191 5.77 0.29 -12.79
CA ASN A 191 6.17 0.70 -14.14
C ASN A 191 5.16 1.63 -14.84
N TYR A 192 4.57 2.58 -14.08
CA TYR A 192 3.56 3.52 -14.57
C TYR A 192 2.27 2.87 -15.07
N TRP A 193 1.81 1.81 -14.39
CA TRP A 193 0.47 1.25 -14.56
C TRP A 193 -0.57 2.38 -14.50
N GLU A 194 -1.39 2.50 -15.54
CA GLU A 194 -2.46 3.48 -15.66
C GLU A 194 -3.80 2.88 -15.21
N LEU A 195 -4.45 3.53 -14.26
CA LEU A 195 -5.65 3.01 -13.59
C LEU A 195 -6.51 4.10 -12.95
N SER A 196 -7.75 3.75 -12.61
CA SER A 196 -8.73 4.62 -11.93
C SER A 196 -8.78 4.37 -10.42
N GLN A 197 -8.41 3.18 -9.95
CA GLN A 197 -8.34 2.88 -8.52
C GLN A 197 -7.24 1.88 -8.17
N LEU A 198 -6.40 2.20 -7.19
CA LEU A 198 -5.42 1.27 -6.59
C LEU A 198 -5.77 1.07 -5.12
N THR A 199 -5.95 -0.16 -4.68
CA THR A 199 -6.26 -0.49 -3.29
C THR A 199 -5.32 -1.54 -2.73
N PHE A 200 -4.72 -1.23 -1.58
CA PHE A 200 -4.03 -2.19 -0.72
C PHE A 200 -4.84 -2.34 0.56
N VAL A 201 -5.32 -3.55 0.83
CA VAL A 201 -6.13 -3.81 2.02
C VAL A 201 -5.73 -5.09 2.74
N ASN A 202 -5.75 -5.11 4.07
CA ASN A 202 -5.42 -6.29 4.89
C ASN A 202 -4.03 -6.91 4.62
N ASN A 203 -3.06 -6.15 4.12
CA ASN A 203 -1.73 -6.70 3.82
C ASN A 203 -0.78 -6.56 5.00
N VAL A 204 0.25 -7.39 5.03
CA VAL A 204 1.42 -7.21 5.89
C VAL A 204 2.63 -6.98 5.01
N PHE A 205 3.34 -5.87 5.20
CA PHE A 205 4.59 -5.58 4.53
C PHE A 205 5.69 -5.52 5.57
N MET A 206 6.65 -6.44 5.46
CA MET A 206 7.70 -6.55 6.47
C MET A 206 9.10 -6.79 5.94
N ASN A 207 10.06 -6.36 6.75
CA ASN A 207 11.48 -6.55 6.54
C ASN A 207 11.97 -5.93 5.21
N GLY A 208 11.29 -4.91 4.71
CA GLY A 208 11.64 -4.21 3.49
C GLY A 208 12.90 -3.36 3.65
N PRO A 209 14.02 -3.66 2.96
CA PRO A 209 15.25 -2.88 3.10
C PRO A 209 15.19 -1.54 2.36
N HIS A 210 14.22 -1.35 1.48
CA HIS A 210 14.06 -0.12 0.71
C HIS A 210 12.67 -0.03 0.06
N ARG A 211 11.77 0.77 0.64
CA ARG A 211 10.45 1.12 0.09
C ARG A 211 9.54 -0.07 -0.22
N VAL A 212 8.45 -0.17 0.54
CA VAL A 212 7.38 -1.13 0.25
C VAL A 212 6.78 -0.83 -1.12
N THR A 213 6.27 0.39 -1.26
CA THR A 213 5.78 0.89 -2.54
C THR A 213 6.31 2.30 -2.82
N GLU A 214 6.67 2.56 -4.07
CA GLU A 214 6.66 3.93 -4.60
C GLU A 214 5.54 3.95 -5.64
N THR A 215 4.43 4.62 -5.34
CA THR A 215 3.17 4.61 -6.10
C THR A 215 3.26 5.35 -7.43
N LEU A 216 4.31 5.11 -8.22
CA LEU A 216 4.51 5.67 -9.56
C LEU A 216 3.54 5.06 -10.59
N VAL A 217 2.25 5.00 -10.26
CA VAL A 217 1.12 4.72 -11.14
C VAL A 217 0.68 6.02 -11.83
N ARG A 218 -0.14 5.89 -12.87
CA ARG A 218 -0.72 7.03 -13.60
C ARG A 218 -2.23 7.03 -13.43
N ALA A 219 -2.80 8.20 -13.21
CA ALA A 219 -4.24 8.36 -13.16
C ALA A 219 -4.83 8.26 -14.58
N ALA A 220 -5.68 7.25 -14.81
CA ALA A 220 -6.41 7.10 -16.06
C ALA A 220 -7.47 8.19 -16.24
N ASP A 221 -8.02 8.69 -15.13
CA ASP A 221 -9.00 9.76 -15.08
C ASP A 221 -8.78 10.67 -13.85
N PRO A 222 -9.37 11.88 -13.81
CA PRO A 222 -9.20 12.82 -12.70
C PRO A 222 -9.87 12.38 -11.39
N ALA A 223 -10.76 11.38 -11.40
CA ALA A 223 -11.41 10.88 -10.18
C ALA A 223 -10.60 9.77 -9.50
N MET A 224 -9.40 9.45 -10.03
CA MET A 224 -8.59 8.35 -9.56
C MET A 224 -8.28 8.43 -8.05
N THR A 225 -8.37 7.29 -7.38
CA THR A 225 -8.02 7.14 -5.96
C THR A 225 -6.94 6.09 -5.72
N ILE A 226 -6.13 6.31 -4.68
CA ILE A 226 -5.19 5.33 -4.14
C ILE A 226 -5.54 5.11 -2.67
N VAL A 227 -5.77 3.86 -2.27
CA VAL A 227 -6.22 3.50 -0.92
C VAL A 227 -5.25 2.53 -0.28
N TYR A 228 -4.81 2.85 0.93
CA TYR A 228 -4.12 1.97 1.85
C TYR A 228 -5.00 1.82 3.09
N GLU A 229 -5.61 0.66 3.26
CA GLU A 229 -6.52 0.41 4.38
C GLU A 229 -6.16 -0.85 5.16
N ASN A 230 -6.13 -0.76 6.49
CA ASN A 230 -5.96 -1.94 7.35
C ASN A 230 -4.70 -2.78 7.03
N ASN A 231 -3.60 -2.13 6.64
CA ASN A 231 -2.33 -2.80 6.40
C ASN A 231 -1.38 -2.66 7.59
N VAL A 232 -0.45 -3.60 7.73
CA VAL A 232 0.63 -3.56 8.71
C VAL A 232 1.97 -3.35 7.99
N PHE A 233 2.68 -2.30 8.36
CA PHE A 233 4.04 -1.99 7.89
C PHE A 233 5.01 -2.18 9.05
N LEU A 234 5.74 -3.30 9.05
CA LEU A 234 6.60 -3.69 10.15
C LEU A 234 8.07 -3.80 9.72
N ASN A 235 8.97 -3.12 10.42
CA ASN A 235 10.41 -3.27 10.23
C ASN A 235 10.87 -3.01 8.78
N ASN A 236 10.35 -1.96 8.14
CA ASN A 236 10.78 -1.54 6.81
C ASN A 236 11.62 -0.26 6.87
N VAL A 237 12.49 -0.07 5.88
CA VAL A 237 13.23 1.17 5.63
C VAL A 237 12.45 2.02 4.63
N ILE A 238 11.95 3.19 5.07
CA ILE A 238 10.95 4.02 4.38
C ILE A 238 9.78 3.17 3.85
N PRO A 239 8.78 2.83 4.66
CA PRO A 239 7.64 2.02 4.21
C PRO A 239 6.98 2.54 2.92
N ILE A 240 6.51 3.78 2.93
CA ILE A 240 5.70 4.30 1.82
C ILE A 240 6.16 5.72 1.46
N LYS A 241 6.30 5.95 0.15
CA LYS A 241 6.33 7.28 -0.43
C LYS A 241 5.06 7.49 -1.26
N LEU A 242 4.23 8.45 -0.84
CA LEU A 242 2.97 8.81 -1.49
C LEU A 242 3.24 9.75 -2.67
N ASP A 243 3.77 9.20 -3.75
CA ASP A 243 4.12 9.92 -4.98
C ASP A 243 3.51 9.22 -6.18
N THR A 244 3.23 9.92 -7.27
CA THR A 244 2.63 9.35 -8.48
C THR A 244 3.38 9.70 -9.76
N GLY A 245 3.16 8.90 -10.79
CA GLY A 245 3.70 9.19 -12.10
C GLY A 245 3.09 10.47 -12.67
N ARG A 246 3.90 11.52 -12.84
CA ARG A 246 3.50 12.75 -13.52
C ARG A 246 2.94 12.41 -14.91
N TYR A 247 1.66 12.69 -15.13
CA TYR A 247 0.95 12.38 -16.37
C TYR A 247 -0.18 13.38 -16.64
N ARG A 248 -1.09 13.05 -17.56
CA ARG A 248 -2.20 13.93 -17.99
C ARG A 248 -3.15 14.27 -16.85
N ASN A 249 -3.48 13.28 -16.04
CA ASN A 249 -4.34 13.43 -14.87
C ASN A 249 -3.51 13.29 -13.59
N LYS A 250 -3.96 13.99 -12.56
CA LYS A 250 -3.49 13.85 -11.19
C LYS A 250 -4.55 13.06 -10.42
N PRO A 251 -4.17 12.12 -9.53
CA PRO A 251 -5.13 11.47 -8.65
C PRO A 251 -5.92 12.49 -7.85
N LYS A 252 -7.21 12.26 -7.68
CA LYS A 252 -8.05 13.06 -6.79
C LYS A 252 -7.58 12.91 -5.35
N GLN A 253 -7.35 11.68 -4.92
CA GLN A 253 -7.10 11.40 -3.51
C GLN A 253 -6.16 10.23 -3.29
N ILE A 254 -5.29 10.37 -2.29
CA ILE A 254 -4.58 9.25 -1.66
C ILE A 254 -5.09 9.12 -0.22
N LEU A 255 -5.65 7.98 0.13
CA LEU A 255 -6.20 7.68 1.44
C LEU A 255 -5.33 6.63 2.15
N VAL A 256 -4.80 6.99 3.31
CA VAL A 256 -4.04 6.10 4.20
C VAL A 256 -4.82 6.02 5.50
N ARG A 257 -5.56 4.92 5.70
CA ARG A 257 -6.40 4.76 6.89
C ARG A 257 -6.29 3.43 7.59
N ARG A 258 -6.42 3.44 8.92
CA ARG A 258 -6.45 2.23 9.75
C ARG A 258 -5.22 1.33 9.58
N ASN A 259 -4.10 1.88 9.16
CA ASN A 259 -2.86 1.13 9.02
C ASN A 259 -2.05 1.17 10.31
N SER A 260 -1.21 0.17 10.51
CA SER A 260 -0.24 0.11 11.60
C SER A 260 1.18 0.22 11.06
N PHE A 261 1.88 1.29 11.41
CA PHE A 261 3.28 1.54 11.09
C PHE A 261 4.14 1.30 12.32
N LEU A 262 4.81 0.15 12.34
CA LEU A 262 5.47 -0.39 13.51
C LEU A 262 6.97 -0.55 13.24
N LEU A 263 7.81 0.02 14.12
CA LEU A 263 9.26 -0.25 14.12
C LEU A 263 9.94 0.00 12.78
N ASN A 264 9.53 1.04 12.04
CA ASN A 264 10.15 1.35 10.76
C ASN A 264 11.35 2.28 10.91
N TRP A 265 12.24 2.21 9.93
CA TRP A 265 13.55 2.83 9.95
C TRP A 265 13.66 3.93 8.89
N ALA A 266 14.33 5.01 9.25
CA ALA A 266 14.77 6.02 8.30
C ALA A 266 15.70 5.39 7.26
N TYR A 267 15.72 5.93 6.04
CA TYR A 267 16.76 5.52 5.09
C TYR A 267 18.15 5.90 5.58
N ASN A 268 18.35 7.13 6.03
CA ASN A 268 19.62 7.55 6.59
C ASN A 268 19.51 7.63 8.12
N PRO A 269 20.41 7.00 8.89
CA PRO A 269 20.42 7.17 10.34
C PRO A 269 20.91 8.55 10.80
N ASP A 270 21.49 9.37 9.91
CA ASP A 270 21.79 10.77 10.21
C ASP A 270 20.48 11.58 10.28
N PRO A 271 20.11 12.13 11.44
CA PRO A 271 18.85 12.86 11.63
C PRO A 271 18.78 14.18 10.87
N THR A 272 19.90 14.66 10.31
CA THR A 272 19.98 15.94 9.59
C THR A 272 19.88 15.80 8.07
N THR A 273 19.92 14.56 7.54
CA THR A 273 19.93 14.31 6.09
C THR A 273 19.06 13.12 5.68
N GLY A 274 18.35 13.23 4.55
CA GLY A 274 17.60 12.12 3.94
C GLY A 274 16.09 12.15 4.17
N SER A 275 15.42 10.99 3.94
CA SER A 275 13.98 10.81 4.22
C SER A 275 13.79 10.02 5.53
N PRO A 276 13.81 10.68 6.71
CA PRO A 276 13.63 10.00 8.00
C PRO A 276 12.20 9.54 8.32
N GLY A 277 11.17 10.10 7.66
CA GLY A 277 9.78 9.74 7.92
C GLY A 277 9.40 8.35 7.42
N THR A 278 8.49 7.68 8.15
CA THR A 278 7.89 6.41 7.74
C THR A 278 6.96 6.58 6.53
N LEU A 279 6.14 7.62 6.58
CA LEU A 279 5.29 8.05 5.48
C LEU A 279 5.90 9.31 4.87
N ASP A 280 6.38 9.22 3.63
CA ASP A 280 6.94 10.37 2.89
C ASP A 280 5.86 10.93 1.96
N ILE A 281 5.36 12.13 2.26
CA ILE A 281 4.35 12.81 1.43
C ILE A 281 5.03 13.35 0.17
N GLY A 282 4.54 12.95 -1.00
CA GLY A 282 5.03 13.44 -2.29
C GLY A 282 4.75 14.93 -2.51
N SER A 283 5.18 15.42 -3.67
CA SER A 283 4.94 16.83 -4.02
C SER A 283 3.47 17.12 -4.31
N ARG A 284 3.10 18.38 -4.52
CA ARG A 284 1.76 18.86 -4.93
C ARG A 284 1.18 18.21 -6.20
N ASP A 285 2.04 17.53 -6.96
CA ASP A 285 1.72 16.79 -8.16
C ASP A 285 1.33 15.31 -7.88
N ALA A 286 1.46 14.84 -6.63
CA ALA A 286 1.15 13.46 -6.25
C ALA A 286 -0.36 13.20 -6.18
N ALA A 287 -1.15 14.17 -5.71
CA ALA A 287 -2.61 14.11 -5.65
C ALA A 287 -3.21 15.52 -5.54
N GLU A 288 -4.53 15.65 -5.66
CA GLU A 288 -5.22 16.85 -5.17
C GLU A 288 -5.26 16.88 -3.64
N GLU A 289 -5.56 15.73 -3.02
CA GLU A 289 -5.66 15.59 -1.57
C GLU A 289 -5.00 14.29 -1.06
N VAL A 290 -4.39 14.37 0.12
CA VAL A 290 -3.89 13.23 0.88
C VAL A 290 -4.60 13.20 2.24
N LEU A 291 -5.23 12.08 2.56
CA LEU A 291 -5.93 11.85 3.83
C LEU A 291 -5.20 10.77 4.62
N ILE A 292 -4.79 11.09 5.84
CA ILE A 292 -4.10 10.19 6.76
C ILE A 292 -4.94 10.10 8.02
N GLU A 293 -5.72 9.03 8.16
CA GLU A 293 -6.71 8.93 9.23
C GLU A 293 -6.70 7.60 10.00
N GLU A 294 -6.94 7.65 11.31
CA GLU A 294 -7.15 6.45 12.12
C GLU A 294 -5.97 5.45 12.08
N ASN A 295 -4.73 5.92 11.82
CA ASN A 295 -3.55 5.06 11.77
C ASN A 295 -2.84 4.99 13.13
N LEU A 296 -2.10 3.91 13.35
CA LEU A 296 -1.14 3.78 14.45
C LEU A 296 0.28 3.97 13.92
N PHE A 297 1.01 4.93 14.48
CA PHE A 297 2.44 5.13 14.27
C PHE A 297 3.20 4.83 15.56
N TYR A 298 3.81 3.66 15.65
CA TYR A 298 4.46 3.18 16.85
C TYR A 298 5.94 2.89 16.63
N ALA A 299 6.78 3.59 17.40
CA ALA A 299 8.22 3.42 17.43
C ALA A 299 8.90 3.46 16.07
N ASN A 300 8.49 4.40 15.23
CA ASN A 300 9.18 4.66 13.98
C ASN A 300 10.40 5.54 14.25
N PHE A 301 11.59 5.01 13.99
CA PHE A 301 12.84 5.52 14.55
C PHE A 301 13.21 6.91 14.03
N GLY A 302 12.98 7.20 12.75
CA GLY A 302 13.19 8.54 12.20
C GLY A 302 12.02 9.48 12.46
N GLY A 303 10.80 8.96 12.52
CA GLY A 303 9.58 9.73 12.74
C GLY A 303 8.43 9.15 11.93
N ALA A 304 7.22 9.64 12.20
CA ALA A 304 6.02 9.08 11.61
C ALA A 304 5.79 9.60 10.18
N ILE A 305 5.60 10.90 10.00
CA ILE A 305 5.26 11.51 8.72
C ILE A 305 6.30 12.55 8.33
N GLN A 306 6.75 12.53 7.08
CA GLN A 306 7.60 13.56 6.51
C GLN A 306 6.85 14.33 5.44
N ILE A 307 6.94 15.65 5.48
CA ILE A 307 6.23 16.53 4.55
C ILE A 307 7.05 17.79 4.23
N ALA A 308 7.03 18.22 2.97
CA ALA A 308 7.54 19.52 2.53
C ALA A 308 6.35 20.47 2.32
N PRO A 309 5.92 21.27 3.33
CA PRO A 309 4.63 21.96 3.29
C PRO A 309 4.47 22.89 2.08
N ASP A 310 5.54 23.61 1.72
CA ASP A 310 5.56 24.56 0.59
C ASP A 310 5.38 23.88 -0.78
N ASN A 311 5.49 22.55 -0.83
CA ASN A 311 5.38 21.77 -2.06
C ASN A 311 4.51 20.52 -1.86
N ALA A 312 3.66 20.46 -0.83
CA ALA A 312 2.77 19.33 -0.58
C ALA A 312 1.43 19.50 -1.32
N PRO A 313 0.67 18.42 -1.57
CA PRO A 313 -0.75 18.54 -1.90
C PRO A 313 -1.54 19.04 -0.68
N LYS A 314 -2.87 19.15 -0.80
CA LYS A 314 -3.72 19.34 0.39
C LYS A 314 -3.57 18.12 1.29
N VAL A 315 -3.24 18.28 2.58
CA VAL A 315 -3.02 17.14 3.50
C VAL A 315 -3.90 17.28 4.74
N SER A 316 -4.68 16.25 5.04
CA SER A 316 -5.39 16.14 6.33
C SER A 316 -4.87 14.95 7.12
N ILE A 317 -4.60 15.15 8.40
CA ILE A 317 -4.05 14.17 9.34
C ILE A 317 -4.99 14.11 10.53
N ARG A 318 -5.82 13.08 10.65
CA ARG A 318 -6.91 13.04 11.64
C ARG A 318 -6.95 11.75 12.44
N ASN A 319 -7.28 11.83 13.72
CA ASN A 319 -7.56 10.65 14.56
C ASN A 319 -6.45 9.57 14.57
N ASN A 320 -5.18 9.95 14.33
CA ASN A 320 -4.07 8.99 14.37
C ASN A 320 -3.51 8.89 15.79
N ASN A 321 -2.91 7.75 16.11
CA ASN A 321 -2.19 7.53 17.36
C ASN A 321 -0.68 7.51 17.11
N PHE A 322 0.06 8.46 17.68
CA PHE A 322 1.52 8.57 17.57
C PHE A 322 2.17 8.18 18.88
N VAL A 323 3.05 7.17 18.86
CA VAL A 323 3.64 6.64 20.08
C VAL A 323 5.12 6.35 19.89
N GLY A 324 5.97 7.15 20.53
CA GLY A 324 7.40 6.89 20.69
C GLY A 324 8.19 6.93 19.39
N ASN A 325 7.82 7.82 18.46
CA ASN A 325 8.53 7.98 17.19
C ASN A 325 9.75 8.90 17.37
N GLY A 326 10.67 8.92 16.41
CA GLY A 326 11.75 9.91 16.40
C GLY A 326 12.94 9.65 17.33
N LEU A 327 13.13 8.42 17.78
CA LEU A 327 14.29 8.03 18.62
C LEU A 327 15.65 8.40 18.00
N LEU A 328 15.76 8.46 16.67
CA LEU A 328 16.97 8.96 15.97
C LEU A 328 17.25 10.44 16.22
N HIS A 329 16.25 11.21 16.63
CA HIS A 329 16.39 12.61 17.00
C HIS A 329 16.69 12.80 18.50
N GLY A 330 16.98 11.71 19.22
CA GLY A 330 17.29 11.75 20.65
C GLY A 330 16.08 12.08 21.53
N ASN A 331 14.87 11.97 20.99
CA ASN A 331 13.62 12.21 21.70
C ASN A 331 12.88 10.89 21.90
N ALA A 332 12.53 10.58 23.15
CA ALA A 332 11.83 9.36 23.55
C ALA A 332 10.39 9.63 24.02
N ASP A 333 9.93 10.88 23.96
CA ASP A 333 8.57 11.25 24.32
C ASP A 333 7.56 10.56 23.40
N SER A 334 6.37 10.30 23.90
CA SER A 334 5.35 9.58 23.13
C SER A 334 4.91 10.34 21.86
N GLU A 335 4.98 11.67 21.89
CA GLU A 335 4.62 12.59 20.79
C GLU A 335 5.81 13.02 19.91
N ALA A 336 7.00 12.48 20.19
CA ALA A 336 8.22 12.85 19.48
C ALA A 336 8.12 12.57 17.98
N ALA A 337 8.61 13.51 17.16
CA ALA A 337 8.68 13.43 15.69
C ALA A 337 7.44 12.83 15.00
N ALA A 338 6.24 13.24 15.44
CA ALA A 338 5.01 12.92 14.72
C ALA A 338 5.08 13.46 13.28
N ILE A 339 5.64 14.67 13.11
CA ILE A 339 5.91 15.30 11.81
C ILE A 339 7.39 15.66 11.68
N ILE A 340 7.94 15.46 10.48
CA ILE A 340 9.22 15.97 10.05
C ILE A 340 8.98 16.93 8.88
N SER A 341 9.22 18.22 9.12
CA SER A 341 9.06 19.26 8.10
C SER A 341 10.33 19.38 7.26
N VAL A 342 10.19 19.33 5.94
CA VAL A 342 11.27 19.60 4.98
C VAL A 342 11.16 21.05 4.54
N ARG A 343 12.14 21.88 4.92
CA ARG A 343 12.22 23.30 4.57
C ARG A 343 13.52 23.60 3.83
N SER A 344 13.63 24.80 3.26
CA SER A 344 14.86 25.26 2.61
C SER A 344 16.08 25.27 3.55
N SER A 345 15.84 25.42 4.86
CA SER A 345 16.85 25.34 5.92
C SER A 345 17.25 23.92 6.33
N GLY A 346 16.60 22.89 5.76
CA GLY A 346 16.83 21.49 6.08
C GLY A 346 15.61 20.78 6.69
N LEU A 347 15.88 19.60 7.28
CA LEU A 347 14.88 18.79 7.97
C LEU A 347 14.68 19.31 9.40
N GLN A 348 13.43 19.48 9.79
CA GLN A 348 13.06 19.92 11.13
C GLN A 348 12.07 18.92 11.75
N PRO A 349 12.48 18.12 12.76
CA PRO A 349 11.54 17.33 13.53
C PRO A 349 10.66 18.27 14.36
N LEU A 350 9.35 18.12 14.23
CA LEU A 350 8.36 18.85 15.02
C LEU A 350 7.87 17.91 16.13
N ASN A 351 8.12 18.31 17.37
CA ASN A 351 7.80 17.52 18.56
C ASN A 351 6.49 18.03 19.17
N GLY A 352 5.51 17.16 19.34
CA GLY A 352 4.19 17.56 19.85
C GLY A 352 3.13 17.57 18.75
N LEU A 353 1.91 17.22 19.14
CA LEU A 353 0.78 17.07 18.21
C LEU A 353 0.24 18.40 17.70
N ASP A 354 0.43 19.50 18.43
CA ASP A 354 -0.02 20.86 18.03
C ASP A 354 0.58 21.27 16.66
N TYR A 355 1.78 20.79 16.34
CA TYR A 355 2.41 21.05 15.05
C TYR A 355 1.73 20.34 13.87
N ILE A 356 0.88 19.34 14.12
CA ILE A 356 0.06 18.73 13.08
C ILE A 356 -0.95 19.77 12.59
N GLU A 357 -1.60 20.50 13.49
CA GLU A 357 -2.57 21.55 13.15
C GLU A 357 -1.90 22.65 12.30
N ASP A 358 -0.75 23.16 12.74
CA ASP A 358 0.03 24.15 12.00
C ASP A 358 0.34 23.70 10.55
N ILE A 359 0.76 22.44 10.38
CA ILE A 359 1.13 21.89 9.07
C ILE A 359 -0.11 21.66 8.20
N THR A 360 -1.21 21.21 8.79
CA THR A 360 -2.46 21.04 8.05
C THR A 360 -3.06 22.38 7.65
N ASP A 361 -2.94 23.43 8.46
CA ASP A 361 -3.35 24.79 8.10
C ASP A 361 -2.53 25.32 6.92
N MET A 362 -1.21 25.11 6.93
CA MET A 362 -0.32 25.47 5.82
C MET A 362 -0.69 24.76 4.51
N THR A 363 -1.25 23.55 4.60
CA THR A 363 -1.68 22.75 3.43
C THR A 363 -3.19 22.81 3.19
N SER A 364 -3.92 23.68 3.89
CA SER A 364 -5.39 23.83 3.79
C SER A 364 -6.19 22.55 4.07
N GLY A 365 -5.68 21.67 4.95
CA GLY A 365 -6.35 20.47 5.42
C GLY A 365 -6.84 20.56 6.86
N ASP A 366 -6.96 19.41 7.52
CA ASP A 366 -7.48 19.26 8.89
C ASP A 366 -6.56 18.35 9.72
N GLY A 367 -6.14 18.83 10.89
CA GLY A 367 -5.19 18.20 11.82
C GLY A 367 -5.82 17.63 13.10
N THR A 368 -7.15 17.51 13.18
CA THR A 368 -7.86 17.26 14.43
C THR A 368 -7.84 15.81 14.94
N GLY A 369 -7.98 15.64 16.26
CA GLY A 369 -8.26 14.35 16.91
C GLY A 369 -7.07 13.39 17.01
N ASN A 370 -5.87 13.82 16.62
CA ASN A 370 -4.65 13.03 16.82
C ASN A 370 -4.31 12.92 18.30
N VAL A 371 -3.80 11.75 18.70
CA VAL A 371 -3.48 11.44 20.10
C VAL A 371 -2.12 10.76 20.21
N SER A 372 -1.60 10.70 21.44
CA SER A 372 -0.42 9.92 21.79
C SER A 372 -0.70 9.05 23.00
N ILE A 373 -1.39 7.94 22.75
CA ILE A 373 -1.78 6.99 23.79
C ILE A 373 -0.80 5.82 23.77
N ASN A 374 0.13 5.83 24.72
CA ASN A 374 1.07 4.73 24.93
C ASN A 374 0.28 3.45 25.30
N PRO A 375 0.39 2.35 24.53
CA PRO A 375 -0.34 1.12 24.80
C PRO A 375 0.16 0.36 26.05
N GLY A 376 1.17 0.88 26.76
CA GLY A 376 1.76 0.24 27.93
C GLY A 376 2.63 -0.98 27.60
N VAL A 377 2.73 -1.34 26.32
CA VAL A 377 3.69 -2.30 25.80
C VAL A 377 4.99 -1.51 25.55
N GLY A 378 6.04 -1.82 26.31
CA GLY A 378 7.35 -1.22 26.10
C GLY A 378 8.09 -1.91 24.96
N ILE A 379 8.74 -1.13 24.10
CA ILE A 379 9.76 -1.68 23.20
C ILE A 379 11.08 -1.64 23.94
N SER A 380 11.62 -2.82 24.25
CA SER A 380 12.97 -2.91 24.79
C SER A 380 13.94 -2.62 23.65
N MET A 381 14.47 -1.40 23.62
CA MET A 381 15.66 -1.13 22.83
C MET A 381 16.88 -1.50 23.67
N ALA A 382 17.91 -2.07 23.03
CA ALA A 382 19.23 -2.09 23.65
C ALA A 382 19.59 -0.66 24.09
N SER A 383 20.24 -0.52 25.25
CA SER A 383 20.52 0.75 25.95
C SER A 383 21.27 1.80 25.12
N SER A 384 21.71 1.43 23.93
CA SER A 384 22.23 2.30 22.90
C SER A 384 21.54 1.98 21.56
N ALA A 385 20.47 2.68 21.22
CA ALA A 385 20.11 2.91 19.81
C ALA A 385 21.17 3.84 19.20
N GLN A 386 22.43 3.41 19.20
CA GLN A 386 23.51 4.08 18.50
C GLN A 386 23.55 3.53 17.08
N THR A 387 23.92 4.39 16.14
CA THR A 387 24.49 3.96 14.87
C THR A 387 25.62 2.97 15.16
N ALA A 388 25.32 1.68 15.02
CA ALA A 388 26.27 0.61 15.24
C ALA A 388 27.32 0.64 14.12
N ASP A 389 28.53 1.10 14.42
CA ASP A 389 29.70 0.61 13.69
C ASP A 389 29.90 -0.85 14.10
N SER A 390 29.72 -1.77 13.16
CA SER A 390 29.89 -3.22 13.40
C SER A 390 31.26 -3.61 13.98
N GLY A 391 32.26 -2.73 13.86
CA GLY A 391 33.57 -2.88 14.48
C GLY A 391 33.60 -2.61 15.98
N SER A 392 32.68 -1.80 16.52
CA SER A 392 32.69 -1.30 17.92
C SER A 392 31.56 -1.83 18.79
N VAL A 393 30.53 -2.45 18.21
CA VAL A 393 29.45 -3.07 19.00
C VAL A 393 29.93 -4.36 19.67
N GLN A 394 29.91 -4.36 21.00
CA GLN A 394 29.98 -5.58 21.78
C GLN A 394 28.59 -6.21 21.83
N ALA A 395 28.50 -7.49 21.45
CA ALA A 395 27.27 -8.26 21.60
C ALA A 395 26.86 -8.23 23.08
N THR A 396 25.61 -7.90 23.34
CA THR A 396 25.00 -8.08 24.66
C THR A 396 24.24 -9.40 24.64
N ASP A 397 24.39 -10.19 25.69
CA ASP A 397 23.58 -11.39 25.86
C ASP A 397 22.14 -10.95 26.12
N SER A 398 21.35 -10.98 25.05
CA SER A 398 19.93 -10.69 25.08
C SER A 398 19.17 -11.96 24.68
N TRP A 399 17.91 -12.06 25.11
CA TRP A 399 17.10 -13.23 24.80
C TRP A 399 16.92 -13.40 23.28
N GLU A 400 16.97 -12.31 22.51
CA GLU A 400 16.94 -12.34 21.04
C GLU A 400 18.16 -13.05 20.43
N ASN A 401 19.31 -13.06 21.10
CA ASN A 401 20.54 -13.74 20.67
C ASN A 401 20.59 -15.21 21.09
N ALA A 402 19.71 -15.67 22.00
CA ALA A 402 19.72 -17.01 22.57
C ALA A 402 18.73 -18.00 21.89
N VAL A 403 17.88 -17.51 20.98
CA VAL A 403 16.79 -18.29 20.33
C VAL A 403 17.18 -18.75 18.90
N ARG A 404 18.46 -18.63 18.54
CA ARG A 404 19.06 -19.27 17.35
C ARG A 404 20.16 -20.22 17.79
#